data_AF-A0A7X3DK92-F1
#
_entry.id   AF-A0A7X3DK92-F1
#
_cell.length_a   1.000
_cell.length_b   1.000
_cell.length_c   1.000
_cell.angle_alpha   90.00
_cell.angle_beta   90.00
_cell.angle_gamma   90.00
#
_symmetry.space_group_name_H-M   'P 1'
#
loop_
_entity.id
_entity.type
_entity.pdbx_description
1 polymer ?
#
loop_
_entity_poly.entity_id
_entity_poly.type
_entity_poly.pdbx_seq_one_letter_code
_entity_poly.pdbx_strand_id
1 'polypeptide(L)'
;MPGLLLPLADTACGSAMASHGYYAVTVNASYNFLRSAKLGDHLVAEARETKPGRTLCFYEVEIRDQAGTLLGNGSFTFYKLDREIPL
;
A
#
# COMPACT_ATOMS: atom_id res chain seq x y z
N MET A 1 4.91 -8.47 15.05
CA MET A 1 3.61 -7.79 15.24
C MET A 1 2.90 -7.70 13.90
N PRO A 2 1.99 -8.64 13.58
CA PRO A 2 1.28 -8.66 12.30
C PRO A 2 0.45 -7.39 12.06
N GLY A 3 -0.16 -6.83 13.11
CA GLY A 3 -1.08 -5.69 13.00
C GLY A 3 -0.49 -4.40 12.44
N LEU A 4 0.85 -4.23 12.41
CA LEU A 4 1.50 -3.05 11.82
C LEU A 4 1.65 -3.16 10.30
N LEU A 5 1.71 -4.37 9.75
CA LEU A 5 2.02 -4.58 8.33
C LEU A 5 0.90 -4.05 7.42
N LEU A 6 -0.36 -4.26 7.78
CA LEU A 6 -1.49 -3.78 6.97
C LEU A 6 -1.59 -2.24 6.92
N PRO A 7 -1.53 -1.49 8.04
CA PRO A 7 -1.49 -0.03 8.01
C PRO A 7 -0.28 0.53 7.24
N LEU A 8 0.88 -0.11 7.35
CA LEU A 8 2.09 0.29 6.62
C LEU A 8 1.90 0.11 5.10
N ALA A 9 1.32 -1.03 4.69
CA ALA A 9 0.94 -1.29 3.30
C ALA A 9 -0.09 -0.28 2.77
N ASP A 10 -1.14 -0.02 3.54
CA ASP A 10 -2.20 0.94 3.16
C ASP A 10 -1.63 2.36 2.98
N THR A 11 -0.74 2.79 3.88
CA THR A 11 -0.06 4.09 3.78
C THR A 11 0.81 4.19 2.53
N ALA A 12 1.56 3.13 2.20
CA ALA A 12 2.40 3.10 1.00
C ALA A 12 1.55 3.18 -0.27
N CYS A 13 0.50 2.37 -0.37
CA CYS A 13 -0.43 2.39 -1.50
C CYS A 13 -1.20 3.71 -1.61
N GLY A 14 -1.69 4.25 -0.50
CA GLY A 14 -2.39 5.54 -0.45
C GLY A 14 -1.49 6.70 -0.86
N SER A 15 -0.21 6.68 -0.46
CA SER A 15 0.77 7.68 -0.89
C SER A 15 1.08 7.59 -2.38
N ALA A 16 1.21 6.37 -2.92
CA ALA A 16 1.37 6.16 -4.36
C ALA A 16 0.14 6.68 -5.13
N MET A 17 -1.08 6.41 -4.64
CA MET A 17 -2.32 6.95 -5.23
C MET A 17 -2.37 8.48 -5.16
N ALA A 18 -2.02 9.07 -4.01
CA ALA A 18 -2.01 10.51 -3.81
C ALA A 18 -0.97 11.23 -4.67
N SER A 19 0.11 10.54 -5.10
CA SER A 19 1.12 11.10 -6.00
C SER A 19 0.55 11.52 -7.37
N HIS A 20 -0.62 11.00 -7.75
CA HIS A 20 -1.34 11.43 -8.94
C HIS A 20 -2.09 12.77 -8.76
N GLY A 21 -2.07 13.36 -7.56
CA GLY A 21 -2.65 14.68 -7.29
C GLY A 21 -4.15 14.69 -7.00
N TYR A 22 -4.75 13.54 -6.73
CA TYR A 22 -6.19 13.43 -6.45
C TYR A 22 -6.46 12.68 -5.16
N TYR A 23 -7.52 13.07 -4.47
CA TYR A 23 -8.03 12.30 -3.35
C TYR A 23 -8.58 10.97 -3.84
N ALA A 24 -8.45 9.94 -3.01
CA ALA A 24 -9.00 8.63 -3.26
C ALA A 24 -9.41 7.97 -1.95
N VAL A 25 -10.28 6.96 -2.06
CA VAL A 25 -10.69 6.12 -0.93
C VAL A 25 -10.44 4.66 -1.22
N THR A 26 -10.02 3.90 -0.23
CA THR A 26 -9.79 2.45 -0.35
C THR A 26 -11.14 1.74 -0.49
N VAL A 27 -11.33 1.01 -1.58
CA VAL A 27 -12.52 0.19 -1.84
C VAL A 27 -12.29 -1.26 -1.43
N ASN A 28 -11.08 -1.76 -1.68
CA ASN A 28 -10.68 -3.10 -1.31
C ASN A 28 -9.21 -3.12 -0.89
N ALA A 29 -8.93 -3.85 0.17
CA ALA A 29 -7.58 -4.18 0.61
C ALA A 29 -7.54 -5.67 0.94
N SER A 30 -6.74 -6.42 0.18
CA SER A 30 -6.48 -7.83 0.42
C SER A 30 -5.01 -8.00 0.72
N TYR A 31 -4.68 -8.58 1.87
CA TYR A 31 -3.30 -8.64 2.35
C TYR A 31 -2.99 -10.02 2.95
N ASN A 32 -1.81 -10.54 2.63
CA ASN A 32 -1.30 -11.82 3.10
C ASN A 32 -0.19 -11.60 4.12
N PHE A 33 -0.37 -12.15 5.32
CA PHE A 33 0.65 -12.15 6.36
C PHE A 33 1.50 -13.42 6.22
N LEU A 34 2.68 -13.30 5.62
CA LEU A 34 3.57 -14.43 5.37
C LEU A 34 4.50 -14.70 6.55
N ARG A 35 5.00 -13.64 7.20
CA ARG A 35 5.89 -13.71 8.37
C ARG A 35 5.57 -12.58 9.34
N SER A 36 5.91 -12.79 10.60
CA SER A 36 5.81 -11.76 11.62
C SER A 36 7.07 -10.89 11.66
N ALA A 37 6.89 -9.57 11.59
CA ALA A 37 7.94 -8.62 11.95
C ALA A 37 8.27 -8.69 13.45
N LYS A 38 9.52 -8.41 13.81
CA LYS A 38 10.01 -8.35 15.19
C LYS A 38 10.30 -6.91 15.58
N LEU A 39 10.33 -6.66 16.89
CA LEU A 39 10.75 -5.36 17.39
C LEU A 39 12.21 -5.11 17.00
N GLY A 40 12.49 -3.93 16.44
CA GLY A 40 13.82 -3.57 15.94
C GLY A 40 14.07 -3.92 14.47
N ASP A 41 13.14 -4.60 13.79
CA ASP A 41 13.25 -4.77 12.33
C ASP A 41 13.05 -3.44 11.60
N HIS A 42 13.82 -3.24 10.54
CA HIS A 42 13.63 -2.15 9.60
C HIS A 42 12.81 -2.65 8.43
N LEU A 43 11.59 -2.14 8.30
CA LEU A 43 10.63 -2.58 7.29
C LEU A 43 10.52 -1.57 6.16
N VAL A 44 10.55 -2.07 4.92
CA VAL A 44 10.30 -1.29 3.72
C VAL A 44 9.02 -1.81 3.07
N ALA A 45 8.05 -0.92 2.87
CA ALA A 45 6.84 -1.21 2.10
C ALA A 45 6.93 -0.53 0.74
N GLU A 46 6.94 -1.32 -0.33
CA GLU A 46 7.03 -0.83 -1.69
C GLU A 46 5.68 -1.06 -2.38
N ALA A 47 4.98 0.03 -2.67
CA ALA A 47 3.74 0.00 -3.42
C ALA A 47 4.02 0.24 -4.91
N ARG A 48 3.37 -0.53 -5.77
CA ARG A 48 3.47 -0.44 -7.23
C ARG A 48 2.07 -0.29 -7.81
N GLU A 49 1.88 0.75 -8.61
CA GLU A 49 0.68 0.86 -9.44
C GLU A 49 0.72 -0.25 -10.49
N THR A 50 -0.30 -1.12 -10.50
CA THR A 50 -0.44 -2.18 -11.50
C THR A 50 -1.27 -1.72 -12.68
N LYS A 51 -2.27 -0.86 -12.43
CA LYS A 51 -3.10 -0.27 -13.47
C LYS A 51 -3.62 1.10 -13.02
N PRO A 52 -3.23 2.19 -13.71
CA PRO A 52 -3.89 3.47 -13.55
C PRO A 52 -5.30 3.38 -14.14
N GLY A 53 -6.28 3.95 -13.44
CA GLY A 53 -7.65 4.05 -13.94
C GLY A 53 -8.26 5.40 -13.67
N ARG A 54 -9.28 5.75 -14.45
CA ARG A 54 -10.02 7.01 -14.27
C ARG A 54 -10.87 6.99 -12.99
N THR A 55 -11.41 5.83 -12.65
CA THR A 55 -12.31 5.64 -11.50
C THR A 55 -11.71 4.69 -10.47
N LEU A 56 -11.30 3.49 -10.89
CA LEU A 56 -10.65 2.51 -10.03
C LEU A 56 -9.17 2.39 -10.38
N CYS A 57 -8.30 2.54 -9.39
CA CYS A 57 -6.85 2.41 -9.50
C CYS A 57 -6.40 1.19 -8.71
N PHE A 58 -5.46 0.43 -9.26
CA PHE A 58 -5.04 -0.86 -8.72
C PHE A 58 -3.57 -0.82 -8.35
N TYR A 59 -3.26 -1.28 -7.14
CA TYR A 59 -1.92 -1.29 -6.59
C TYR A 59 -1.61 -2.66 -6.00
N GLU A 60 -0.34 -3.03 -6.06
CA GLU A 60 0.25 -4.12 -5.31
C GLU A 60 1.25 -3.55 -4.31
N VAL A 61 1.47 -4.26 -3.21
CA VAL A 61 2.47 -3.88 -2.21
C VAL A 61 3.19 -5.10 -1.69
N GLU A 62 4.48 -4.95 -1.44
CA GLU A 62 5.30 -5.90 -0.73
C GLU A 62 5.94 -5.23 0.48
N ILE A 63 6.03 -5.96 1.59
CA ILE A 63 6.76 -5.51 2.78
C ILE A 63 7.92 -6.46 3.04
N ARG A 64 9.13 -5.90 3.09
CA ARG A 64 10.39 -6.61 3.30
C ARG A 64 11.16 -6.07 4.50
N ASP A 65 11.91 -6.93 5.19
CA ASP A 65 12.84 -6.51 6.23
C ASP A 65 14.20 -6.06 5.63
N GLN A 66 15.11 -5.65 6.51
CA GLN A 66 16.49 -5.28 6.16
C GLN A 66 17.29 -6.37 5.44
N ALA A 67 16.91 -7.65 5.59
CA ALA A 67 17.55 -8.78 4.91
C ALA A 67 16.88 -9.10 3.56
N GLY A 68 15.87 -8.32 3.15
CA GLY A 68 15.07 -8.54 1.95
C GLY A 68 14.01 -9.63 2.10
N THR A 69 13.79 -10.13 3.33
CA THR A 69 12.81 -11.18 3.61
C THR A 69 11.40 -10.63 3.44
N LEU A 70 10.63 -11.24 2.54
CA LEU A 70 9.21 -10.88 2.36
C LEU A 70 8.41 -11.27 3.61
N LEU A 71 7.80 -10.29 4.27
CA LEU A 71 6.95 -10.49 5.44
C LEU A 71 5.46 -10.54 5.06
N GLY A 72 5.09 -9.87 3.98
CA GLY A 72 3.73 -9.89 3.47
C GLY A 72 3.62 -9.15 2.16
N ASN A 73 2.50 -9.38 1.48
CA ASN A 73 2.16 -8.71 0.25
C ASN A 73 0.64 -8.56 0.15
N GLY A 74 0.19 -7.67 -0.73
CA GLY A 74 -1.25 -7.47 -0.92
C GLY A 74 -1.59 -6.68 -2.16
N SER A 75 -2.89 -6.60 -2.41
CA SER A 75 -3.48 -5.81 -3.49
C SER A 75 -4.48 -4.82 -2.91
N PHE A 76 -4.40 -3.59 -3.39
CA PHE A 76 -5.25 -2.47 -2.98
C PHE A 76 -5.96 -1.90 -4.18
N THR A 77 -7.25 -1.63 -4.03
CA THR A 77 -8.07 -0.95 -5.03
C THR A 77 -8.60 0.34 -4.45
N PHE A 78 -8.34 1.45 -5.13
CA PHE A 78 -8.81 2.78 -4.74
C PHE A 78 -9.86 3.29 -5.72
N TYR A 79 -10.86 3.98 -5.19
CA TYR A 79 -11.74 4.84 -5.97
C TYR A 79 -11.16 6.25 -6.00
N LYS A 80 -10.73 6.69 -7.19
CA LYS A 80 -10.22 8.04 -7.43
C LYS A 80 -11.39 9.02 -7.44
N LEU A 81 -11.33 10.01 -6.56
CA LEU A 81 -12.29 11.11 -6.53
C LEU A 81 -11.88 12.16 -7.58
N ASP A 82 -12.87 12.79 -8.20
CA ASP A 82 -12.67 13.96 -9.05
C ASP A 82 -12.46 15.21 -8.18
N ARG A 83 -11.45 15.14 -7.30
CA ARG A 83 -11.07 16.17 -6.35
C ARG A 83 -9.56 16.21 -6.26
N GLU A 84 -8.97 17.33 -6.66
CA GLU A 84 -7.53 17.55 -6.61
C GLU A 84 -7.04 17.80 -5.19
N ILE A 85 -5.83 17.34 -4.90
CA ILE A 85 -5.13 17.61 -3.65
C ILE A 85 -4.50 19.01 -3.76
N PRO A 86 -4.85 19.97 -2.90
CA PRO A 86 -4.23 21.28 -2.90
C PRO A 86 -2.76 21.17 -2.49
N LEU A 87 -1.89 21.86 -3.25
CA LEU A 87 -0.45 21.97 -3.01
C LEU A 87 -0.13 23.06 -1.98
#